data_AF-A0A2T7KKZ3-F1
#
_entry.id   AF-A0A2T7KKZ3-F1
#
_cell.length_a   1.000
_cell.length_b   1.000
_cell.length_c   1.000
_cell.angle_alpha   90.00
_cell.angle_beta   90.00
_cell.angle_gamma   90.00
#
_symmetry.space_group_name_H-M   'P 1'
#
loop_
_entity.id
_entity.type
_entity.pdbx_description
1 polymer ?
#
loop_
_entity_poly.entity_id
_entity_poly.type
_entity_poly.pdbx_seq_one_letter_code
_entity_poly.pdbx_strand_id
1 'polypeptide(L)'
;MTVEHARPRRQPRAQDRSGFCFTNAAQLANDHPDLQLTYAEGYGAAQIIGVTRAVHTPHGWAVTPEGQALDPTWPHEGSSAYLGLPFADPSRWPHQLFGRSLLQEPPFLHDVLRWGLPDGLLADRGRPIHGYVSP
;
A
#
# COMPACT_ATOMS: atom_id res chain seq x y z
N MET A 1 39.85 -11.29 -13.40
CA MET A 1 38.39 -11.43 -13.34
C MET A 1 37.91 -10.72 -12.09
N THR A 2 37.32 -9.56 -12.25
CA THR A 2 36.88 -8.71 -11.14
C THR A 2 35.36 -8.67 -11.19
N VAL A 3 34.70 -9.08 -10.10
CA VAL A 3 33.25 -9.16 -10.00
C VAL A 3 32.69 -7.73 -9.83
N GLU A 4 32.04 -7.22 -10.86
CA GLU A 4 31.27 -5.97 -10.78
C GLU A 4 30.10 -6.17 -9.79
N HIS A 5 30.17 -5.46 -8.67
CA HIS A 5 29.04 -5.33 -7.77
C HIS A 5 27.98 -4.46 -8.45
N ALA A 6 26.84 -5.06 -8.79
CA ALA A 6 25.69 -4.34 -9.31
C ALA A 6 25.29 -3.23 -8.33
N ARG A 7 25.27 -1.98 -8.81
CA ARG A 7 24.84 -0.82 -8.00
C ARG A 7 23.36 -1.00 -7.64
N PRO A 8 22.94 -0.67 -6.41
CA PRO A 8 21.54 -0.73 -6.03
C PRO A 8 20.71 0.20 -6.94
N ARG A 9 19.65 -0.34 -7.54
CA ARG A 9 18.67 0.43 -8.32
C ARG A 9 18.10 1.52 -7.41
N ARG A 10 18.21 2.78 -7.83
CA ARG A 10 17.61 3.92 -7.13
C ARG A 10 16.10 3.68 -7.02
N GLN A 11 15.61 3.49 -5.81
CA GLN A 11 14.17 3.48 -5.53
C GLN A 11 13.60 4.90 -5.75
N PRO A 12 12.39 5.04 -6.29
CA PRO A 12 11.75 6.34 -6.47
C PRO A 12 11.61 7.06 -5.12
N ARG A 13 11.90 8.37 -5.08
CA ARG A 13 11.73 9.18 -3.87
C ARG A 13 10.24 9.32 -3.54
N ALA A 14 9.88 8.99 -2.30
CA ALA A 14 8.59 9.35 -1.71
C ALA A 14 8.35 10.87 -1.81
N GLN A 15 7.19 11.27 -2.32
CA GLN A 15 6.78 12.68 -2.38
C GLN A 15 5.96 13.00 -1.13
N ASP A 16 6.48 13.92 -0.31
CA ASP A 16 5.82 14.51 0.86
C ASP A 16 4.57 15.30 0.44
N ARG A 17 3.45 14.59 0.28
CA ARG A 17 2.11 15.17 0.18
C ARG A 17 1.15 14.36 1.03
N SER A 18 1.10 14.72 2.30
CA SER A 18 0.06 14.27 3.24
C SER A 18 -1.34 14.47 2.62
N GLY A 19 -2.15 13.40 2.59
CA GLY A 19 -3.52 13.41 2.03
C GLY A 19 -3.68 12.77 0.64
N PHE A 20 -2.58 12.40 -0.04
CA PHE A 20 -2.61 11.81 -1.39
C PHE A 20 -2.23 10.32 -1.42
N CYS A 21 -2.29 9.60 -0.29
CA CYS A 21 -1.76 8.23 -0.20
C CYS A 21 -2.40 7.26 -1.21
N PHE A 22 -3.72 7.32 -1.40
CA PHE A 22 -4.45 6.53 -2.38
C PHE A 22 -3.95 6.80 -3.81
N THR A 23 -3.87 8.07 -4.18
CA THR A 23 -3.39 8.53 -5.49
C THR A 23 -1.93 8.15 -5.72
N ASN A 24 -1.05 8.42 -4.75
CA ASN A 24 0.38 8.18 -4.86
C ASN A 24 0.67 6.67 -5.02
N ALA A 25 -0.02 5.83 -4.26
CA ALA A 25 0.13 4.38 -4.34
C ALA A 25 -0.36 3.81 -5.68
N ALA A 26 -1.53 4.24 -6.15
CA ALA A 26 -2.05 3.85 -7.46
C ALA A 26 -1.12 4.32 -8.58
N GLN A 27 -0.61 5.55 -8.48
CA GLN A 27 0.33 6.11 -9.45
C GLN A 27 1.66 5.33 -9.44
N LEU A 28 2.21 5.01 -8.28
CA LEU A 28 3.45 4.21 -8.17
C LEU A 28 3.30 2.87 -8.92
N ALA A 29 2.17 2.20 -8.78
CA ALA A 29 1.94 0.94 -9.48
C ALA A 29 1.78 1.13 -11.00
N ASN A 30 1.09 2.19 -11.43
CA ASN A 30 0.91 2.50 -12.85
C ASN A 30 2.20 2.95 -13.55
N ASP A 31 3.04 3.73 -12.87
CA ASP A 31 4.29 4.29 -13.42
C ASP A 31 5.41 3.23 -13.49
N HIS A 32 5.25 2.11 -12.79
CA HIS A 32 6.24 1.01 -12.70
C HIS A 32 5.63 -0.37 -12.98
N PRO A 33 5.10 -0.63 -14.20
CA PRO A 33 4.50 -1.93 -14.53
C PRO A 33 5.51 -3.08 -14.50
N ASP A 34 6.80 -2.79 -14.65
CA ASP A 34 7.89 -3.77 -14.55
C ASP A 34 8.04 -4.37 -13.14
N LEU A 35 7.59 -3.64 -12.12
CA LEU A 35 7.62 -4.08 -10.72
C LEU A 35 6.39 -4.90 -10.32
N GLN A 36 5.39 -5.05 -11.20
CA GLN A 36 4.16 -5.81 -10.96
C GLN A 36 3.47 -5.47 -9.63
N LEU A 37 3.44 -4.18 -9.31
CA LEU A 37 2.85 -3.70 -8.06
C LEU A 37 1.33 -3.74 -8.13
N THR A 38 0.71 -4.08 -7.00
CA THR A 38 -0.75 -4.04 -6.82
C THR A 38 -1.12 -2.97 -5.83
N TYR A 39 -2.07 -2.11 -6.17
CA TYR A 39 -2.62 -1.12 -5.25
C TYR A 39 -3.34 -1.78 -4.06
N ALA A 40 -3.15 -1.27 -2.85
CA ALA A 40 -3.83 -1.75 -1.64
C ALA A 40 -4.31 -0.60 -0.74
N GLU A 41 -5.39 -0.88 0.00
CA GLU A 41 -5.94 0.04 1.00
C GLU A 41 -6.29 -0.66 2.31
N GLY A 42 -6.25 0.11 3.38
CA GLY A 42 -6.71 -0.32 4.70
C GLY A 42 -6.27 0.68 5.76
N TYR A 43 -5.74 0.17 6.87
CA TYR A 43 -5.18 0.98 7.94
C TYR A 43 -3.66 0.87 7.94
N GLY A 44 -3.00 2.03 7.88
CA GLY A 44 -1.58 2.17 8.16
C GLY A 44 -1.38 2.62 9.60
N ALA A 45 -0.32 2.13 10.21
CA ALA A 45 0.22 2.64 11.47
C ALA A 45 1.66 3.10 11.20
N ALA A 46 1.99 4.36 11.44
CA ALA A 46 3.36 4.84 11.35
C ALA A 46 3.73 5.66 12.59
N GLN A 47 5.01 5.57 12.97
CA GLN A 47 5.56 6.46 13.97
C GLN A 47 5.89 7.80 13.33
N ILE A 48 5.30 8.86 13.86
CA ILE A 48 5.62 10.22 13.45
C ILE A 48 6.72 10.73 14.38
N ILE A 49 7.79 11.29 13.81
CA ILE A 49 8.88 11.90 14.59
C ILE A 49 8.29 12.95 15.53
N GLY A 50 8.59 12.82 16.82
CA GLY A 50 8.07 13.72 17.86
C GLY A 50 6.74 13.28 18.50
N VAL A 51 6.13 12.19 18.04
CA VAL A 51 4.93 11.60 18.64
C VAL A 51 5.28 10.26 19.30
N THR A 52 4.90 10.09 20.56
CA THR A 52 5.20 8.88 21.36
C THR A 52 4.33 7.68 21.01
N ARG A 53 3.29 7.85 20.19
CA ARG A 53 2.37 6.80 19.74
C ARG A 53 2.30 6.76 18.21
N ALA A 54 2.14 5.56 17.67
CA ALA A 54 1.85 5.39 16.25
C ALA A 54 0.51 6.06 15.90
N VAL A 55 0.46 6.73 14.76
CA VAL A 55 -0.79 7.24 14.20
C VAL A 55 -1.41 6.15 13.34
N HIS A 56 -2.65 5.80 13.66
CA HIS A 56 -3.44 4.86 12.89
C HIS A 56 -4.43 5.63 12.02
N THR A 57 -4.38 5.43 10.71
CA THR A 57 -5.26 6.15 9.78
C THR A 57 -5.57 5.28 8.56
N PRO A 58 -6.73 5.47 7.91
CA PRO A 58 -6.93 4.95 6.57
C PRO A 58 -5.79 5.38 5.65
N HIS A 59 -5.26 4.44 4.88
CA HIS A 59 -4.08 4.66 4.06
C HIS A 59 -4.06 3.77 2.83
N GLY A 60 -3.37 4.23 1.78
CA GLY A 60 -3.11 3.48 0.55
C GLY A 60 -1.61 3.26 0.33
N TRP A 61 -1.25 2.09 -0.16
CA TRP A 61 0.13 1.69 -0.47
C TRP A 61 0.15 0.75 -1.69
N ALA A 62 1.34 0.49 -2.23
CA ALA A 62 1.53 -0.52 -3.26
C ALA A 62 2.09 -1.81 -2.65
N VAL A 63 1.75 -2.96 -3.21
CA VAL A 63 2.18 -4.28 -2.74
C VAL A 63 2.98 -4.98 -3.84
N THR A 64 4.16 -5.49 -3.51
CA THR A 64 4.97 -6.30 -4.44
C THR A 64 4.37 -7.70 -4.61
N PRO A 65 4.74 -8.46 -5.65
CA PRO A 65 4.32 -9.85 -5.80
C PRO A 65 4.64 -10.75 -4.59
N GLU A 66 5.69 -10.42 -3.83
CA GLU A 66 6.12 -11.10 -2.61
C GLU A 66 5.33 -10.67 -1.36
N GLY A 67 4.37 -9.75 -1.50
CA GLY A 67 3.53 -9.25 -0.41
C GLY A 67 4.17 -8.13 0.41
N GLN A 68 5.25 -7.49 -0.07
CA GLN A 68 5.89 -6.38 0.64
C GLN A 68 5.16 -5.07 0.37
N ALA A 69 5.01 -4.23 1.40
CA ALA A 69 4.41 -2.91 1.27
C ALA A 69 5.45 -1.87 0.82
N LEU A 70 5.11 -1.10 -0.22
CA LEU A 70 5.82 0.08 -0.71
C LEU A 70 4.92 1.30 -0.55
N ASP A 71 5.33 2.23 0.30
CA ASP A 71 4.57 3.44 0.61
C ASP A 71 5.27 4.67 0.03
N PRO A 72 4.74 5.26 -1.06
CA PRO A 72 5.32 6.46 -1.65
C PRO A 72 4.98 7.75 -0.88
N THR A 73 4.19 7.67 0.20
CA THR A 73 3.67 8.82 0.95
C THR A 73 4.36 8.97 2.30
N TRP A 74 4.51 7.89 3.05
CA TRP A 74 5.22 7.92 4.33
C TRP A 74 6.72 7.67 4.16
N PRO A 75 7.57 8.32 4.95
CA PRO A 75 9.01 8.08 4.93
C PRO A 75 9.33 6.64 5.36
N HIS A 76 10.30 6.02 4.71
CA HIS A 76 10.72 4.62 4.92
C HIS A 76 11.49 4.37 6.24
N GLU A 77 11.22 5.11 7.32
CA GLU A 77 12.01 5.03 8.58
C GLU A 77 11.64 3.83 9.49
N GLY A 78 11.19 2.72 8.91
CA GLY A 78 11.26 1.40 9.54
C GLY A 78 10.26 1.08 10.65
N SER A 79 9.22 1.89 10.86
CA SER A 79 8.20 1.68 11.91
C SER A 79 6.77 1.59 11.38
N SER A 80 6.59 1.56 10.07
CA SER A 80 5.26 1.48 9.46
C SER A 80 4.75 0.04 9.41
N ALA A 81 3.48 -0.15 9.77
CA ALA A 81 2.76 -1.41 9.64
C ALA A 81 1.44 -1.18 8.89
N TYR A 82 1.01 -2.16 8.11
CA TYR A 82 -0.16 -2.05 7.24
C TYR A 82 -1.07 -3.27 7.40
N LEU A 83 -2.38 -3.01 7.47
CA LEU A 83 -3.42 -4.03 7.43
C LEU A 83 -4.47 -3.61 6.41
N GLY A 84 -4.67 -4.41 5.36
CA GLY A 84 -5.60 -4.04 4.30
C GLY A 84 -5.74 -5.08 3.21
N LEU A 85 -6.31 -4.65 2.09
CA LEU A 85 -6.68 -5.48 0.94
C LEU A 85 -6.02 -4.94 -0.33
N PRO A 86 -5.36 -5.79 -1.13
CA PRO A 86 -4.94 -5.44 -2.48
C PRO A 86 -6.13 -5.52 -3.45
N PHE A 87 -6.17 -4.60 -4.42
CA PHE A 87 -7.16 -4.53 -5.48
C PHE A 87 -6.51 -4.95 -6.80
N ALA A 88 -6.82 -6.14 -7.31
CA ALA A 88 -6.12 -6.66 -8.50
C ALA A 88 -6.56 -5.99 -9.81
N ASP A 89 -7.74 -5.37 -9.86
CA ASP A 89 -8.30 -4.72 -11.05
C ASP A 89 -7.83 -3.25 -11.13
N PRO A 90 -6.89 -2.90 -12.03
CA PRO A 90 -6.35 -1.55 -12.11
C PRO A 90 -7.36 -0.51 -12.57
N SER A 91 -8.44 -0.92 -13.23
CA SER A 91 -9.50 0.00 -13.66
C SER A 91 -10.27 0.63 -12.50
N ARG A 92 -10.15 0.04 -11.30
CA ARG A 92 -10.76 0.53 -10.06
C ARG A 92 -9.81 1.38 -9.24
N TRP A 93 -8.53 1.45 -9.58
CA TRP A 93 -7.56 2.16 -8.75
C TRP A 93 -7.84 3.67 -8.74
N PRO A 94 -7.54 4.37 -7.63
CA PRO A 94 -7.72 5.81 -7.54
C PRO A 94 -7.05 6.57 -8.68
N HIS A 95 -7.76 7.55 -9.23
CA HIS A 95 -7.26 8.41 -10.30
C HIS A 95 -6.05 9.25 -9.84
N GLN A 96 -5.05 9.44 -10.71
CA GLN A 96 -3.79 10.14 -10.42
C GLN A 96 -3.93 11.61 -9.96
N LEU A 97 -5.09 12.25 -10.17
CA LEU A 97 -5.31 13.66 -9.81
C LEU A 97 -6.37 13.86 -8.72
N PHE A 98 -7.35 12.97 -8.63
CA PHE A 98 -8.54 13.15 -7.80
C PHE A 98 -8.96 11.85 -7.08
N GLY A 99 -8.06 10.86 -7.08
CA GLY A 99 -8.29 9.55 -6.49
C GLY A 99 -8.64 9.67 -5.01
N ARG A 100 -9.70 9.00 -4.62
CA ARG A 100 -10.13 8.85 -3.22
C ARG A 100 -10.09 7.38 -2.86
N SER A 101 -10.16 7.11 -1.56
CA SER A 101 -10.16 5.75 -1.03
C SER A 101 -11.34 4.94 -1.56
N LEU A 102 -11.07 3.72 -1.98
CA LEU A 102 -12.06 2.69 -2.22
C LEU A 102 -12.75 2.30 -0.91
N LEU A 103 -12.00 2.08 0.17
CA LEU A 103 -12.54 1.62 1.46
C LEU A 103 -13.14 2.71 2.35
N GLN A 104 -12.94 4.00 2.06
CA GLN A 104 -13.48 5.11 2.88
C GLN A 104 -14.53 5.94 2.15
N GLU A 105 -14.67 5.82 0.82
CA GLU A 105 -15.72 6.53 0.10
C GLU A 105 -17.06 5.78 0.18
N PRO A 106 -18.15 6.43 0.64
CA PRO A 106 -19.42 5.77 0.91
C PRO A 106 -19.99 4.95 -0.25
N PRO A 107 -19.97 5.41 -1.52
CA PRO A 107 -20.54 4.63 -2.62
C PRO A 107 -19.81 3.29 -2.83
N PHE A 108 -18.48 3.28 -2.75
CA PHE A 108 -17.70 2.08 -3.00
C PHE A 108 -17.75 1.13 -1.79
N LEU A 109 -17.54 1.66 -0.58
CA LEU A 109 -17.56 0.85 0.63
C LEU A 109 -18.94 0.20 0.83
N HIS A 110 -20.04 0.92 0.56
CA HIS A 110 -21.38 0.37 0.69
C HIS A 110 -21.57 -0.86 -0.22
N ASP A 111 -21.14 -0.79 -1.47
CA ASP A 111 -21.28 -1.91 -2.40
C ASP A 111 -20.43 -3.11 -1.99
N VAL A 112 -19.21 -2.86 -1.49
CA VAL A 112 -18.35 -3.93 -0.93
C VAL A 112 -18.98 -4.57 0.30
N LEU A 113 -19.51 -3.78 1.23
CA LEU A 113 -20.15 -4.30 2.45
C LEU A 113 -21.45 -5.06 2.13
N ARG A 114 -22.20 -4.61 1.12
CA ARG A 114 -23.49 -5.18 0.75
C ARG A 114 -23.36 -6.44 -0.11
N TRP A 115 -22.45 -6.42 -1.07
CA TRP A 115 -22.35 -7.45 -2.11
C TRP A 115 -21.07 -8.30 -2.01
N GLY A 116 -20.19 -7.97 -1.08
CA GLY A 116 -18.89 -8.62 -0.93
C GLY A 116 -17.83 -8.01 -1.84
N LEU A 117 -16.64 -8.63 -1.83
CA LEU A 117 -15.55 -8.18 -2.68
C LEU A 117 -15.89 -8.41 -4.17
N PRO A 118 -15.59 -7.47 -5.06
CA PRO A 118 -15.82 -7.65 -6.48
C PRO A 118 -14.99 -8.80 -7.07
N ASP A 119 -15.52 -9.41 -8.14
CA ASP A 119 -14.82 -10.45 -8.88
C ASP A 119 -13.42 -10.00 -9.30
N GLY A 120 -12.43 -10.87 -9.10
CA GLY A 120 -11.03 -10.58 -9.41
C GLY A 120 -10.22 -10.00 -8.25
N LEU A 121 -10.83 -9.68 -7.10
CA LEU A 121 -10.04 -9.27 -5.93
C LEU A 121 -9.25 -10.46 -5.36
N LEU A 122 -7.92 -10.42 -5.45
CA LEU A 122 -7.02 -11.35 -4.77
C LEU A 122 -7.02 -11.06 -3.27
N ALA A 123 -8.07 -11.45 -2.56
CA ALA A 123 -7.96 -11.67 -1.13
C ALA A 123 -7.27 -13.03 -0.94
N ASP A 124 -5.95 -13.03 -0.69
CA ASP A 124 -5.33 -14.22 -0.12
C ASP A 124 -6.12 -14.57 1.14
N ARG A 125 -6.51 -15.85 1.28
CA ARG A 125 -7.11 -16.34 2.52
C ARG A 125 -5.98 -16.29 3.55
N GLY A 126 -5.84 -15.14 4.21
CA GLY A 126 -4.71 -14.83 5.09
C GLY A 126 -4.28 -16.05 5.89
N ARG A 127 -3.00 -16.40 5.80
CA ARG A 127 -2.47 -17.55 6.52
C ARG A 127 -2.31 -17.16 7.99
N PRO A 128 -2.75 -18.01 8.94
CA PRO A 128 -2.55 -17.74 10.36
C PRO A 128 -1.06 -17.51 10.64
N ILE A 129 -0.73 -16.41 11.33
CA ILE A 129 0.63 -16.19 11.83
C ILE A 129 0.81 -17.13 13.04
N HIS A 130 1.43 -18.28 12.80
CA HIS A 130 1.86 -19.16 13.88
C HIS A 130 3.13 -18.59 14.52
N GLY A 131 2.96 -17.85 15.62
CA GLY A 131 4.04 -17.54 16.56
C GLY A 131 4.44 -16.07 16.61
N TYR A 132 3.91 -15.36 17.60
CA TYR A 132 4.66 -14.28 18.23
C TYR A 132 5.76 -14.93 19.08
N VAL A 133 7.03 -14.71 18.75
CA VAL A 133 8.12 -14.83 19.72
C VAL A 133 8.42 -13.41 20.18
N SER A 134 8.02 -13.09 21.40
CA SER A 134 8.33 -11.82 22.06
C SER A 134 9.85 -11.66 22.23
N PRO A 135 10.43 -10.47 22.03
CA PRO A 135 11.62 -10.07 22.75
C PRO A 135 11.31 -9.80 24.23
#